data_AF-A0A4V2F8D6-F1
#
_entry.id   AF-A0A4V2F8D6-F1
#
_cell.length_a   1.000
_cell.length_b   1.000
_cell.length_c   1.000
_cell.angle_alpha   90.00
_cell.angle_beta   90.00
_cell.angle_gamma   90.00
#
_symmetry.space_group_name_H-M   'P 1'
#
loop_
_entity.id
_entity.type
_entity.pdbx_description
1 polymer ?
#
loop_
_entity_poly.entity_id
_entity_poly.type
_entity_poly.pdbx_seq_one_letter_code
_entity_poly.pdbx_strand_id
1 'polypeptide(L)'
;MKKIKTIWKIGLFILALAFGLCTGGCGAEKADIPEKTQKADLPGSFAASGAGEMDSEANKNSDPAKGLYPGYGETEMPDETGGAAGAKTQQFIQKNGMTLESRFAVPEGFVRTKASEGSLLQFMRQMKLKPDGSPVLLYDGSVKANQGSDAAVFDLDIGEENLQQCADSVLRVYAEYFWATGQQAKLKFHLTSGFLMDWETWKNGGRLAVSGSSVSWQQTAGPDDSYENFRKYIRNVIIYAGTISLDAESEPIQAGEIKAGDLWVQGGSPGHCVLVVDTADFVGDGGGRNEGGEDGCGDSGMAGGTGNMPGRRAFLLAQGYMPAQDFHVLNNPAHPEDPWYYADEIGYPFRTAEYTFQEGTLQRWNGGFAE
;
A
#
# COMPACT_ATOMS: atom_id res chain seq x y z
N MET A 1 -11.89 -51.08 -60.14
CA MET A 1 -11.00 -52.14 -59.62
C MET A 1 -10.91 -52.00 -58.10
N LYS A 2 -11.16 -53.12 -57.41
CA LYS A 2 -10.83 -53.49 -56.00
C LYS A 2 -11.12 -52.53 -54.83
N LYS A 3 -12.16 -52.90 -54.08
CA LYS A 3 -12.30 -52.76 -52.61
C LYS A 3 -11.14 -53.44 -51.88
N ILE A 4 -10.85 -53.05 -50.62
CA ILE A 4 -10.73 -53.94 -49.44
C ILE A 4 -10.58 -53.10 -48.15
N LYS A 5 -11.43 -53.42 -47.17
CA LYS A 5 -11.38 -53.07 -45.73
C LYS A 5 -10.46 -54.06 -44.99
N THR A 6 -9.78 -53.67 -43.90
CA THR A 6 -9.37 -54.54 -42.75
C THR A 6 -8.80 -53.57 -41.68
N ILE A 7 -9.46 -53.22 -40.56
CA ILE A 7 -9.74 -53.94 -39.29
C ILE A 7 -8.50 -54.60 -38.68
N TRP A 8 -7.96 -54.01 -37.62
CA TRP A 8 -7.16 -54.72 -36.62
C TRP A 8 -7.89 -54.69 -35.27
N LYS A 9 -7.95 -55.87 -34.65
CA LYS A 9 -8.70 -56.23 -33.46
C LYS A 9 -7.69 -56.93 -32.53
N ILE A 10 -7.85 -56.70 -31.23
CA ILE A 10 -7.49 -57.58 -30.10
C ILE A 10 -6.08 -57.42 -29.51
N GLY A 11 -6.07 -57.19 -28.19
CA GLY A 11 -4.92 -57.29 -27.29
C GLY A 11 -5.29 -56.95 -25.84
N LEU A 12 -6.24 -57.69 -25.26
CA LEU A 12 -6.61 -57.67 -23.85
C LEU A 12 -5.49 -58.37 -23.04
N PHE A 13 -4.94 -57.75 -22.00
CA PHE A 13 -4.18 -58.46 -20.96
C PHE A 13 -4.76 -58.10 -19.58
N ILE A 14 -5.43 -59.09 -19.01
CA ILE A 14 -5.78 -59.18 -17.59
C ILE A 14 -4.61 -59.90 -16.93
N LEU A 15 -4.06 -59.34 -15.85
CA LEU A 15 -3.51 -60.15 -14.77
C LEU A 15 -3.83 -59.47 -13.43
N ALA A 16 -4.52 -60.22 -12.59
CA ALA A 16 -4.88 -59.89 -11.23
C ALA A 16 -3.90 -60.54 -10.24
N LEU A 17 -4.02 -60.09 -8.97
CA LEU A 17 -3.54 -60.70 -7.71
C LEU A 17 -2.05 -60.45 -7.35
N ALA A 18 -1.64 -60.17 -6.11
CA ALA A 18 -2.32 -60.26 -4.81
C ALA A 18 -1.65 -59.35 -3.75
N PHE A 19 -2.46 -58.96 -2.76
CA PHE A 19 -2.20 -58.87 -1.31
C PHE A 19 -0.76 -58.85 -0.78
N GLY A 20 -0.48 -57.83 0.06
CA GLY A 20 0.65 -57.80 0.98
C GLY A 20 0.54 -56.68 2.00
N LEU A 21 -0.22 -56.92 3.08
CA LEU A 21 -0.13 -56.18 4.33
C LEU A 21 1.25 -56.42 4.96
N CYS A 22 2.01 -55.36 5.24
CA CYS A 22 3.04 -55.39 6.27
C CYS A 22 3.14 -54.01 6.95
N THR A 23 2.86 -54.04 8.24
CA THR A 23 3.18 -53.07 9.27
C THR A 23 4.68 -52.82 9.40
N GLY A 24 5.09 -51.59 9.73
CA GLY A 24 6.43 -51.33 10.26
C GLY A 24 6.91 -49.90 10.01
N GLY A 25 6.83 -49.06 11.03
CA GLY A 25 7.38 -47.71 11.02
C GLY A 25 8.88 -47.65 11.36
N CYS A 26 9.49 -46.57 10.89
CA CYS A 26 10.61 -45.79 11.46
C CYS A 26 10.74 -44.61 10.47
N GLY A 27 10.57 -43.35 10.84
CA GLY A 27 11.34 -42.63 11.83
C GLY A 27 12.07 -41.53 11.07
N ALA A 28 11.49 -40.33 11.03
CA ALA A 28 12.13 -39.13 10.49
C ALA A 28 11.78 -37.95 11.38
N GLU A 29 12.85 -37.30 11.84
CA GLU A 29 12.96 -36.15 12.73
C GLU A 29 11.96 -35.02 12.43
N LYS A 30 11.31 -34.52 13.49
CA LYS A 30 10.62 -33.24 13.48
C LYS A 30 11.65 -32.14 13.71
N ALA A 31 11.76 -31.22 12.76
CA ALA A 31 12.34 -29.91 13.01
C ALA A 31 11.27 -29.04 13.69
N ASP A 32 11.54 -28.57 14.91
CA ASP A 32 10.70 -27.66 15.67
C ASP A 32 10.72 -26.26 15.02
N ILE A 33 9.55 -25.82 14.52
CA ILE A 33 9.28 -24.42 14.16
C ILE A 33 8.41 -23.86 15.32
N PRO A 34 8.79 -22.73 15.94
CA PRO A 34 8.05 -22.21 17.08
C PRO A 34 6.69 -21.66 16.64
N GLU A 35 5.64 -22.27 17.20
CA GLU A 35 4.24 -21.92 17.03
C GLU A 35 3.93 -20.57 17.72
N LYS A 36 3.71 -19.50 16.94
CA LYS A 36 2.96 -18.32 17.38
C LYS A 36 1.54 -18.41 16.82
N THR A 37 0.69 -19.20 17.46
CA THR A 37 -0.75 -19.21 17.19
C THR A 37 -1.47 -18.43 18.29
N GLN A 38 -1.84 -17.18 18.02
CA GLN A 38 -3.05 -16.61 18.63
C GLN A 38 -4.17 -16.77 17.61
N LYS A 39 -5.09 -17.70 17.88
CA LYS A 39 -6.37 -17.77 17.17
C LYS A 39 -7.15 -16.50 17.51
N ALA A 40 -7.32 -15.61 16.54
CA ALA A 40 -8.37 -14.61 16.59
C ALA A 40 -9.66 -15.25 16.11
N ASP A 41 -10.66 -15.34 16.99
CA ASP A 41 -12.02 -15.69 16.62
C ASP A 41 -12.59 -14.59 15.70
N LEU A 42 -13.05 -14.98 14.51
CA LEU A 42 -13.76 -14.07 13.60
C LEU A 42 -15.08 -13.64 14.25
N PRO A 43 -15.38 -12.32 14.38
CA PRO A 43 -16.72 -11.89 14.75
C PRO A 43 -17.71 -12.21 13.61
N GLY A 44 -18.88 -12.69 14.02
CA GLY A 44 -19.91 -13.22 13.15
C GLY A 44 -20.48 -12.24 12.12
N SER A 45 -20.90 -12.83 11.01
CA SER A 45 -21.70 -12.30 9.90
C SER A 45 -22.36 -10.93 10.12
N PHE A 46 -21.97 -9.94 9.33
CA PHE A 46 -22.91 -8.90 8.91
C PHE A 46 -23.78 -9.49 7.80
N ALA A 47 -25.00 -9.90 8.16
CA ALA A 47 -26.03 -10.23 7.21
C ALA A 47 -26.56 -8.93 6.57
N ALA A 48 -26.54 -8.89 5.24
CA ALA A 48 -27.28 -7.90 4.48
C ALA A 48 -28.79 -8.20 4.57
N SER A 49 -29.54 -7.29 5.17
CA SER A 49 -31.01 -7.19 5.05
C SER A 49 -31.30 -5.69 4.93
N GLY A 50 -31.94 -5.17 3.88
CA GLY A 50 -33.28 -5.53 3.41
C GLY A 50 -34.20 -4.38 3.82
N ALA A 51 -34.63 -3.59 2.84
CA ALA A 51 -35.45 -2.39 3.01
C ALA A 51 -36.77 -2.69 3.73
N GLY A 52 -37.16 -1.81 4.66
CA GLY A 52 -38.44 -1.80 5.34
C GLY A 52 -38.70 -0.44 6.00
N GLU A 53 -39.66 0.29 5.45
CA GLU A 53 -40.23 1.55 5.95
C GLU A 53 -40.97 1.35 7.28
N MET A 54 -40.72 2.19 8.30
CA MET A 54 -41.76 2.59 9.26
C MET A 54 -41.35 3.83 10.09
N ASP A 55 -42.24 4.82 10.09
CA ASP A 55 -42.21 6.06 10.85
C ASP A 55 -42.22 5.85 12.38
N SER A 56 -41.53 6.73 13.13
CA SER A 56 -42.14 7.70 14.07
C SER A 56 -41.14 8.29 15.08
N GLU A 57 -41.11 9.62 15.06
CA GLU A 57 -40.79 10.64 16.08
C GLU A 57 -39.95 10.32 17.34
N ALA A 58 -38.84 11.08 17.42
CA ALA A 58 -38.40 11.91 18.54
C ALA A 58 -37.98 11.27 19.89
N ASN A 59 -36.68 11.30 20.16
CA ASN A 59 -36.20 11.89 21.42
C ASN A 59 -34.81 12.53 21.24
N LYS A 60 -34.69 13.77 21.72
CA LYS A 60 -33.49 14.61 21.69
C LYS A 60 -32.61 14.33 22.92
N ASN A 61 -31.33 14.67 22.79
CA ASN A 61 -30.32 14.81 23.84
C ASN A 61 -29.69 13.52 24.38
N SER A 62 -28.51 13.18 23.87
CA SER A 62 -27.25 13.29 24.64
C SER A 62 -26.06 12.90 23.75
N ASP A 63 -25.13 13.84 23.62
CA ASP A 63 -23.91 13.77 22.84
C ASP A 63 -22.75 13.34 23.77
N PRO A 64 -22.11 12.17 23.58
CA PRO A 64 -20.97 11.76 24.38
C PRO A 64 -19.68 11.81 23.54
N ALA A 65 -19.31 12.98 23.01
CA ALA A 65 -17.98 13.22 22.46
C ALA A 65 -17.37 14.52 23.01
N LYS A 66 -17.16 14.57 24.34
CA LYS A 66 -16.28 15.56 24.96
C LYS A 66 -15.38 14.90 25.98
N GLY A 67 -14.09 14.93 25.68
CA GLY A 67 -13.03 14.73 26.66
C GLY A 67 -12.00 13.73 26.17
N LEU A 68 -10.93 14.23 25.55
CA LEU A 68 -9.54 13.81 25.83
C LEU A 68 -8.55 14.58 24.93
N TYR A 69 -8.37 15.89 25.15
CA TYR A 69 -7.13 16.61 24.77
C TYR A 69 -6.97 17.85 25.67
N PRO A 70 -5.87 18.00 26.43
CA PRO A 70 -5.59 19.24 27.14
C PRO A 70 -5.08 20.31 26.16
N GLY A 71 -5.68 21.50 26.22
CA GLY A 71 -5.27 22.66 25.45
C GLY A 71 -3.96 23.24 25.95
N TYR A 72 -3.05 23.54 25.02
CA TYR A 72 -1.85 24.33 25.29
C TYR A 72 -2.20 25.80 25.13
N GLY A 73 -2.04 26.55 26.23
CA GLY A 73 -2.21 28.00 26.26
C GLY A 73 -1.10 28.72 25.51
N GLU A 74 -1.50 29.76 24.80
CA GLU A 74 -0.61 30.75 24.18
C GLU A 74 0.25 31.40 25.26
N THR A 75 1.57 31.32 25.09
CA THR A 75 2.51 32.16 25.85
C THR A 75 3.27 32.99 24.82
N GLU A 76 3.01 34.30 24.83
CA GLU A 76 3.75 35.29 24.04
C GLU A 76 5.22 35.34 24.49
N MET A 77 6.15 35.33 23.54
CA MET A 77 7.58 35.59 23.75
C MET A 77 8.00 36.76 22.84
N PRO A 78 8.90 37.65 23.31
CA PRO A 78 9.06 38.99 22.76
C PRO A 78 9.94 39.06 21.51
N ASP A 79 9.70 40.13 20.75
CA ASP A 79 10.39 40.62 19.55
C ASP A 79 11.87 40.96 19.84
N GLU A 80 12.79 40.27 19.17
CA GLU A 80 14.16 40.75 18.99
C GLU A 80 14.52 40.81 17.50
N THR A 81 14.77 42.03 17.06
CA THR A 81 15.16 42.40 15.70
C THR A 81 16.66 42.14 15.50
N GLY A 82 16.98 41.18 14.63
CA GLY A 82 18.33 40.93 14.14
C GLY A 82 18.28 40.41 12.70
N GLY A 83 18.60 41.27 11.73
CA GLY A 83 18.54 40.95 10.32
C GLY A 83 19.51 39.84 9.91
N ALA A 84 18.96 38.68 9.54
CA ALA A 84 19.64 37.64 8.77
C ALA A 84 19.24 37.79 7.29
N ALA A 85 20.23 37.71 6.39
CA ALA A 85 20.01 37.67 4.95
C ALA A 85 19.00 36.56 4.63
N GLY A 86 17.89 36.92 3.97
CA GLY A 86 16.74 36.04 3.80
C GLY A 86 17.11 34.73 3.10
N ALA A 87 17.15 33.65 3.86
CA ALA A 87 17.09 32.30 3.32
C ALA A 87 15.78 32.20 2.53
N LYS A 88 15.86 31.90 1.23
CA LYS A 88 14.65 31.63 0.45
C LYS A 88 14.09 30.30 0.95
N THR A 89 12.94 30.33 1.60
CA THR A 89 12.17 29.12 1.90
C THR A 89 11.90 28.38 0.60
N GLN A 90 12.32 27.12 0.51
CA GLN A 90 12.06 26.28 -0.65
C GLN A 90 10.55 26.03 -0.80
N GLN A 91 10.02 26.18 -2.01
CA GLN A 91 8.64 25.84 -2.31
C GLN A 91 8.54 24.37 -2.77
N PHE A 92 8.01 23.50 -1.91
CA PHE A 92 7.85 22.08 -2.21
C PHE A 92 6.58 21.77 -3.05
N ILE A 93 5.53 22.57 -2.90
CA ILE A 93 4.23 22.33 -3.54
C ILE A 93 4.02 23.26 -4.74
N GLN A 94 3.91 22.64 -5.93
CA GLN A 94 3.59 23.27 -7.20
C GLN A 94 2.08 23.22 -7.44
N LYS A 95 1.37 24.30 -7.11
CA LYS A 95 -0.12 24.34 -7.09
C LYS A 95 -0.80 23.92 -8.40
N ASN A 96 -0.13 24.08 -9.54
CA ASN A 96 -0.65 23.71 -10.85
C ASN A 96 -0.36 22.25 -11.25
N GLY A 97 0.46 21.53 -10.47
CA GLY A 97 0.75 20.12 -10.70
C GLY A 97 -0.48 19.26 -10.44
N MET A 98 -0.78 18.33 -11.33
CA MET A 98 -1.97 17.46 -11.28
C MET A 98 -1.62 15.98 -11.15
N THR A 99 -0.36 15.69 -10.86
CA THR A 99 0.19 14.35 -10.58
C THR A 99 1.20 14.46 -9.44
N LEU A 100 1.57 13.36 -8.79
CA LEU A 100 2.61 13.38 -7.75
C LEU A 100 3.91 14.04 -8.25
N GLU A 101 4.36 13.66 -9.44
CA GLU A 101 5.63 14.16 -9.99
C GLU A 101 5.59 15.66 -10.31
N SER A 102 4.45 16.16 -10.80
CA SER A 102 4.31 17.57 -11.12
C SER A 102 3.95 18.45 -9.92
N ARG A 103 3.34 17.88 -8.87
CA ARG A 103 2.91 18.60 -7.66
C ARG A 103 4.04 18.80 -6.66
N PHE A 104 4.93 17.83 -6.49
CA PHE A 104 5.95 17.86 -5.44
C PHE A 104 7.34 18.05 -6.02
N ALA A 105 7.91 19.24 -5.80
CA ALA A 105 9.34 19.46 -5.99
C ALA A 105 10.12 18.64 -4.97
N VAL A 106 11.28 18.13 -5.38
CA VAL A 106 12.18 17.40 -4.46
C VAL A 106 12.95 18.39 -3.58
N PRO A 107 13.38 17.99 -2.37
CA PRO A 107 14.18 18.84 -1.49
C PRO A 107 15.52 19.26 -2.11
N GLU A 108 16.08 20.38 -1.66
CA GLU A 108 17.39 20.85 -2.09
C GLU A 108 18.47 19.78 -1.85
N GLY A 109 19.35 19.59 -2.84
CA GLY A 109 20.37 18.54 -2.82
C GLY A 109 19.85 17.13 -3.12
N PHE A 110 18.56 16.95 -3.41
CA PHE A 110 17.98 15.67 -3.85
C PHE A 110 17.66 15.65 -5.34
N VAL A 111 17.77 14.47 -5.94
CA VAL A 111 17.27 14.17 -7.28
C VAL A 111 16.25 13.04 -7.16
N ARG A 112 15.11 13.24 -7.80
CA ARG A 112 14.01 12.28 -7.87
C ARG A 112 14.52 10.91 -8.38
N THR A 113 14.26 9.82 -7.65
CA THR A 113 14.75 8.48 -7.97
C THR A 113 14.36 8.09 -9.39
N LYS A 114 15.26 7.48 -10.17
CA LYS A 114 14.95 7.09 -11.55
C LYS A 114 13.86 6.02 -11.58
N ALA A 115 12.76 6.29 -12.28
CA ALA A 115 11.70 5.31 -12.51
C ALA A 115 11.93 4.54 -13.81
N SER A 116 11.88 3.21 -13.76
CA SER A 116 11.85 2.37 -14.97
C SER A 116 10.50 2.47 -15.64
N GLU A 117 10.47 2.35 -16.97
CA GLU A 117 9.23 2.29 -17.73
C GLU A 117 8.38 1.09 -17.29
N GLY A 118 7.08 1.31 -17.06
CA GLY A 118 6.15 0.30 -16.58
C GLY A 118 6.30 -0.05 -15.09
N SER A 119 7.19 0.61 -14.34
CA SER A 119 7.36 0.35 -12.90
C SER A 119 6.24 0.95 -12.06
N LEU A 120 6.05 0.43 -10.85
CA LEU A 120 5.11 1.00 -9.89
C LEU A 120 5.45 2.45 -9.53
N LEU A 121 6.73 2.79 -9.42
CA LEU A 121 7.16 4.17 -9.15
C LEU A 121 6.72 5.11 -10.28
N GLN A 122 6.88 4.71 -11.54
CA GLN A 122 6.38 5.49 -12.67
C GLN A 122 4.86 5.62 -12.61
N PHE A 123 4.15 4.53 -12.35
CA PHE A 123 2.69 4.52 -12.25
C PHE A 123 2.18 5.49 -11.18
N MET A 124 2.69 5.39 -9.94
CA MET A 124 2.25 6.26 -8.84
C MET A 124 2.56 7.73 -9.13
N ARG A 125 3.72 8.02 -9.74
CA ARG A 125 4.09 9.39 -10.15
C ARG A 125 3.11 10.04 -11.12
N GLN A 126 2.42 9.23 -11.93
CA GLN A 126 1.46 9.66 -12.93
C GLN A 126 0.00 9.54 -12.45
N MET A 127 -0.25 9.03 -11.24
CA MET A 127 -1.60 9.05 -10.67
C MET A 127 -2.08 10.50 -10.56
N LYS A 128 -3.33 10.72 -10.98
CA LYS A 128 -3.94 12.04 -10.97
C LYS A 128 -4.20 12.50 -9.54
N LEU A 129 -4.00 13.79 -9.32
CA LEU A 129 -4.36 14.49 -8.10
C LEU A 129 -5.54 15.42 -8.37
N LYS A 130 -6.35 15.69 -7.35
CA LYS A 130 -7.31 16.80 -7.35
C LYS A 130 -6.54 18.14 -7.36
N PRO A 131 -7.19 19.26 -7.73
CA PRO A 131 -6.58 20.59 -7.65
C PRO A 131 -5.98 20.89 -6.26
N ASP A 132 -4.95 21.72 -6.20
CA ASP A 132 -4.33 22.14 -4.95
C ASP A 132 -5.33 22.76 -3.96
N GLY A 133 -5.21 22.36 -2.69
CA GLY A 133 -6.15 22.75 -1.63
C GLY A 133 -7.52 22.07 -1.69
N SER A 134 -7.71 21.04 -2.53
CA SER A 134 -8.93 20.22 -2.47
C SER A 134 -9.03 19.52 -1.12
N PRO A 135 -10.19 19.54 -0.45
CA PRO A 135 -10.34 18.88 0.83
C PRO A 135 -10.35 17.35 0.67
N VAL A 136 -9.92 16.65 1.72
CA VAL A 136 -10.18 15.22 1.86
C VAL A 136 -11.66 15.01 2.18
N LEU A 137 -12.35 14.25 1.33
CA LEU A 137 -13.74 13.88 1.52
C LEU A 137 -13.85 12.46 2.08
N LEU A 138 -14.90 12.22 2.87
CA LEU A 138 -15.31 10.89 3.30
C LEU A 138 -16.12 10.21 2.18
N TYR A 139 -16.34 8.90 2.31
CA TYR A 139 -17.12 8.10 1.37
C TYR A 139 -18.55 8.62 1.10
N ASP A 140 -19.12 9.39 2.04
CA ASP A 140 -20.44 10.00 1.93
C ASP A 140 -20.42 11.41 1.32
N GLY A 141 -19.25 11.87 0.87
CA GLY A 141 -19.02 13.19 0.30
C GLY A 141 -18.86 14.32 1.32
N SER A 142 -18.96 14.05 2.62
CA SER A 142 -18.71 15.05 3.66
C SER A 142 -17.21 15.35 3.79
N VAL A 143 -16.88 16.54 4.28
CA VAL A 143 -15.49 16.94 4.50
C VAL A 143 -14.96 16.27 5.76
N LYS A 144 -13.79 15.61 5.66
CA LYS A 144 -13.10 15.02 6.81
C LYS A 144 -12.76 16.11 7.84
N ALA A 145 -12.95 15.84 9.13
CA ALA A 145 -12.72 16.83 10.18
C ALA A 145 -11.27 17.35 10.25
N ASN A 146 -10.28 16.47 10.11
CA ASN A 146 -8.86 16.83 10.12
C ASN A 146 -8.32 17.03 8.70
N GLN A 147 -8.24 18.29 8.25
CA GLN A 147 -7.66 18.70 6.96
C GLN A 147 -6.18 19.12 7.09
N GLY A 148 -5.58 19.02 8.28
CA GLY A 148 -4.18 19.41 8.51
C GLY A 148 -3.18 18.29 8.21
N SER A 149 -3.67 17.08 7.96
CA SER A 149 -2.85 15.88 7.75
C SER A 149 -2.42 15.65 6.31
N ASP A 150 -3.08 16.29 5.35
CA ASP A 150 -2.93 16.02 3.93
C ASP A 150 -2.20 17.14 3.19
N ALA A 151 -1.33 16.74 2.26
CA ALA A 151 -0.57 17.62 1.38
C ALA A 151 -1.20 17.72 -0.01
N ALA A 152 -1.85 16.65 -0.48
CA ALA A 152 -2.59 16.58 -1.72
C ALA A 152 -3.54 15.38 -1.75
N VAL A 153 -4.64 15.48 -2.47
CA VAL A 153 -5.65 14.43 -2.59
C VAL A 153 -5.54 13.76 -3.95
N PHE A 154 -5.52 12.43 -4.00
CA PHE A 154 -5.56 11.70 -5.27
C PHE A 154 -6.96 11.77 -5.88
N ASP A 155 -7.01 11.85 -7.21
CA ASP A 155 -8.24 11.68 -7.99
C ASP A 155 -8.48 10.18 -8.23
N LEU A 156 -8.67 9.44 -7.13
CA LEU A 156 -8.96 8.02 -7.10
C LEU A 156 -10.35 7.81 -6.51
N ASP A 157 -11.25 7.24 -7.31
CA ASP A 157 -12.60 6.90 -6.87
C ASP A 157 -12.59 5.80 -5.79
N ILE A 158 -13.14 6.14 -4.61
CA ILE A 158 -13.29 5.27 -3.44
C ILE A 158 -14.69 4.62 -3.33
N GLY A 159 -15.62 4.96 -4.24
CA GLY A 159 -17.02 4.55 -4.18
C GLY A 159 -17.84 5.27 -3.10
N GLU A 160 -19.09 4.83 -2.93
CA GLU A 160 -20.07 5.44 -2.01
C GLU A 160 -20.26 4.63 -0.71
N GLU A 161 -19.47 3.56 -0.54
CA GLU A 161 -19.54 2.68 0.63
C GLU A 161 -18.43 3.04 1.62
N ASN A 162 -18.69 2.89 2.92
CA ASN A 162 -17.67 2.99 3.97
C ASN A 162 -16.73 1.78 3.97
N LEU A 163 -16.09 1.50 2.84
CA LEU A 163 -15.36 0.26 2.58
C LEU A 163 -13.88 0.50 2.30
N GLN A 164 -13.52 1.42 1.41
CA GLN A 164 -12.12 1.62 1.01
C GLN A 164 -11.35 2.41 2.08
N GLN A 165 -10.89 1.73 3.12
CA GLN A 165 -10.14 2.29 4.25
C GLN A 165 -8.63 2.22 3.99
N CYS A 166 -7.83 2.21 5.06
CA CYS A 166 -6.36 2.29 5.01
C CYS A 166 -5.72 1.26 4.08
N ALA A 167 -5.76 -0.03 4.45
CA ALA A 167 -5.19 -1.13 3.66
C ALA A 167 -5.86 -1.28 2.30
N ASP A 168 -7.16 -1.01 2.23
CA ASP A 168 -7.96 -1.18 1.01
C ASP A 168 -7.52 -0.22 -0.10
N SER A 169 -7.15 1.02 0.28
CA SER A 169 -6.59 2.00 -0.65
C SER A 169 -5.23 1.54 -1.19
N VAL A 170 -4.38 0.95 -0.34
CA VAL A 170 -3.07 0.43 -0.75
C VAL A 170 -3.22 -0.77 -1.69
N LEU A 171 -4.09 -1.73 -1.33
CA LEU A 171 -4.43 -2.87 -2.19
C LEU A 171 -5.02 -2.40 -3.53
N ARG A 172 -5.85 -1.36 -3.51
CA ARG A 172 -6.41 -0.75 -4.72
C ARG A 172 -5.33 -0.15 -5.61
N VAL A 173 -4.34 0.55 -5.06
CA VAL A 173 -3.22 1.11 -5.83
C VAL A 173 -2.41 -0.01 -6.51
N TYR A 174 -2.05 -1.07 -5.79
CA TYR A 174 -1.34 -2.21 -6.41
C TYR A 174 -2.17 -2.88 -7.52
N ALA A 175 -3.46 -3.06 -7.28
CA ALA A 175 -4.34 -3.69 -8.25
C ALA A 175 -4.48 -2.85 -9.53
N GLU A 176 -4.69 -1.53 -9.39
CA GLU A 176 -4.76 -0.61 -10.53
C GLU A 176 -3.44 -0.58 -11.32
N TYR A 177 -2.30 -0.64 -10.62
CA TYR A 177 -1.00 -0.74 -11.27
C TYR A 177 -0.90 -2.01 -12.13
N PHE A 178 -1.22 -3.18 -11.59
CA PHE A 178 -1.16 -4.42 -12.36
C PHE A 178 -2.16 -4.44 -13.51
N TRP A 179 -3.34 -3.83 -13.32
CA TRP A 179 -4.32 -3.68 -14.38
C TRP A 179 -3.80 -2.78 -15.51
N ALA A 180 -3.38 -1.55 -15.18
CA ALA A 180 -2.94 -0.54 -16.13
C ALA A 180 -1.68 -0.95 -16.92
N THR A 181 -0.84 -1.82 -16.34
CA THR A 181 0.37 -2.33 -16.99
C THR A 181 0.20 -3.71 -17.63
N GLY A 182 -1.03 -4.26 -17.67
CA GLY A 182 -1.31 -5.55 -18.29
C GLY A 182 -0.73 -6.76 -17.53
N GLN A 183 -0.29 -6.57 -16.28
CA GLN A 183 0.28 -7.61 -15.41
C GLN A 183 -0.81 -8.36 -14.63
N GLN A 184 -1.96 -8.63 -15.26
CA GLN A 184 -3.14 -9.20 -14.60
C GLN A 184 -2.90 -10.56 -13.91
N ALA A 185 -1.89 -11.33 -14.34
CA ALA A 185 -1.48 -12.57 -13.66
C ALA A 185 -0.90 -12.35 -12.24
N LYS A 186 -0.52 -11.11 -11.91
CA LYS A 186 -0.09 -10.68 -10.57
C LYS A 186 -1.26 -10.26 -9.67
N LEU A 187 -2.48 -10.13 -10.19
CA LEU A 187 -3.67 -9.84 -9.39
C LEU A 187 -4.07 -11.07 -8.58
N LYS A 188 -3.47 -11.20 -7.41
CA LYS A 188 -3.73 -12.25 -6.43
C LYS A 188 -3.40 -11.72 -5.04
N PHE A 189 -4.31 -11.92 -4.10
CA PHE A 189 -4.19 -11.40 -2.75
C PHE A 189 -4.65 -12.45 -1.75
N HIS A 190 -3.96 -12.58 -0.63
CA HIS A 190 -4.48 -13.39 0.47
C HIS A 190 -5.54 -12.60 1.22
N LEU A 191 -6.67 -13.26 1.46
CA LEU A 191 -7.70 -12.77 2.38
C LEU A 191 -7.22 -12.98 3.82
N THR A 192 -7.90 -12.37 4.79
CA THR A 192 -7.62 -12.56 6.23
C THR A 192 -7.71 -14.03 6.65
N SER A 193 -8.50 -14.85 5.95
CA SER A 193 -8.57 -16.31 6.15
C SER A 193 -7.34 -17.08 5.65
N GLY A 194 -6.40 -16.42 4.97
CA GLY A 194 -5.30 -17.05 4.24
C GLY A 194 -5.70 -17.63 2.88
N PHE A 195 -6.95 -17.44 2.43
CA PHE A 195 -7.37 -17.87 1.11
C PHE A 195 -6.77 -16.98 0.02
N LEU A 196 -6.11 -17.57 -0.98
CA LEU A 196 -5.59 -16.84 -2.12
C LEU A 196 -6.70 -16.57 -3.15
N MET A 197 -7.10 -15.31 -3.27
CA MET A 197 -8.09 -14.86 -4.24
C MET A 197 -7.37 -14.29 -5.47
N ASP A 198 -7.35 -15.03 -6.58
CA ASP A 198 -6.71 -14.63 -7.83
C ASP A 198 -7.71 -14.18 -8.91
N TRP A 199 -7.26 -13.24 -9.76
CA TRP A 199 -8.04 -12.68 -10.86
C TRP A 199 -8.34 -13.71 -11.96
N GLU A 200 -7.45 -14.66 -12.21
CA GLU A 200 -7.64 -15.68 -13.25
C GLU A 200 -8.87 -16.54 -12.95
N THR A 201 -9.04 -16.99 -11.71
CA THR A 201 -10.22 -17.72 -11.27
C THR A 201 -11.46 -16.85 -11.28
N TRP A 202 -11.36 -15.61 -10.78
CA TRP A 202 -12.50 -14.68 -10.73
C TRP A 202 -13.04 -14.33 -12.12
N LYS A 203 -12.16 -13.93 -13.05
CA LYS A 203 -12.54 -13.53 -14.41
C LYS A 203 -13.14 -14.69 -15.19
N ASN A 204 -12.78 -15.94 -14.87
CA ASN A 204 -13.36 -17.13 -15.48
C ASN A 204 -14.66 -17.60 -14.78
N GLY A 205 -15.21 -16.80 -13.86
CA GLY A 205 -16.55 -17.01 -13.28
C GLY A 205 -16.57 -17.64 -11.88
N GLY A 206 -15.40 -17.82 -11.26
CA GLY A 206 -15.30 -18.21 -9.85
C GLY A 206 -15.76 -17.10 -8.92
N ARG A 207 -16.56 -17.42 -7.91
CA ARG A 207 -16.99 -16.52 -6.84
C ARG A 207 -16.70 -17.13 -5.48
N LEU A 208 -16.46 -16.27 -4.49
CA LEU A 208 -16.21 -16.71 -3.13
C LEU A 208 -17.46 -17.34 -2.54
N ALA A 209 -17.30 -18.49 -1.92
CA ALA A 209 -18.26 -19.07 -0.99
C ALA A 209 -17.63 -19.11 0.40
N VAL A 210 -18.27 -18.41 1.32
CA VAL A 210 -17.78 -18.23 2.69
C VAL A 210 -18.70 -18.99 3.65
N SER A 211 -18.11 -19.84 4.48
CA SER A 211 -18.80 -20.56 5.56
C SER A 211 -17.94 -20.55 6.81
N GLY A 212 -18.30 -19.69 7.77
CA GLY A 212 -17.45 -19.40 8.93
C GLY A 212 -16.10 -18.82 8.50
N SER A 213 -15.01 -19.45 8.93
CA SER A 213 -13.64 -19.09 8.52
C SER A 213 -13.19 -19.74 7.20
N SER A 214 -13.99 -20.65 6.64
CA SER A 214 -13.65 -21.34 5.40
C SER A 214 -14.07 -20.52 4.19
N VAL A 215 -13.14 -20.35 3.25
CA VAL A 215 -13.37 -19.70 1.96
C VAL A 215 -13.00 -20.67 0.86
N SER A 216 -13.85 -20.74 -0.17
CA SER A 216 -13.66 -21.62 -1.33
C SER A 216 -14.18 -20.99 -2.60
N TRP A 217 -13.74 -21.50 -3.75
CA TRP A 217 -14.28 -21.12 -5.05
C TRP A 217 -15.57 -21.88 -5.37
N GLN A 218 -16.56 -21.16 -5.89
CA GLN A 218 -17.73 -21.75 -6.56
C GLN A 218 -17.90 -21.14 -7.95
N GLN A 219 -18.16 -22.00 -8.94
CA GLN A 219 -18.38 -21.60 -10.32
C GLN A 219 -19.85 -21.16 -10.50
N THR A 220 -20.12 -19.86 -10.40
CA THR A 220 -21.49 -19.32 -10.45
C THR A 220 -21.70 -18.26 -11.52
N ALA A 221 -20.64 -17.80 -12.17
CA ALA A 221 -20.69 -16.83 -13.26
C ALA A 221 -20.00 -17.35 -14.53
N GLY A 222 -20.20 -16.64 -15.65
CA GLY A 222 -19.46 -16.85 -16.90
C GLY A 222 -18.16 -16.02 -16.95
N PRO A 223 -17.31 -16.24 -17.97
CA PRO A 223 -16.10 -15.47 -18.17
C PRO A 223 -16.38 -13.99 -18.47
N ASP A 224 -15.62 -13.09 -17.84
CA ASP A 224 -15.70 -11.63 -17.98
C ASP A 224 -14.36 -11.01 -17.57
N ASP A 225 -13.61 -10.48 -18.54
CA ASP A 225 -12.31 -9.81 -18.34
C ASP A 225 -12.41 -8.28 -18.38
N SER A 226 -13.62 -7.72 -18.23
CA SER A 226 -13.86 -6.27 -18.22
C SER A 226 -13.29 -5.59 -16.97
N TYR A 227 -13.05 -4.28 -17.10
CA TYR A 227 -12.64 -3.44 -15.98
C TYR A 227 -13.73 -3.37 -14.89
N GLU A 228 -15.00 -3.37 -15.29
CA GLU A 228 -16.13 -3.41 -14.38
C GLU A 228 -16.12 -4.68 -13.53
N ASN A 229 -15.75 -5.83 -14.11
CA ASN A 229 -15.59 -7.07 -13.35
C ASN A 229 -14.33 -7.07 -12.48
N PHE A 230 -13.24 -6.43 -12.91
CA PHE A 230 -12.07 -6.17 -12.09
C PHE A 230 -12.39 -5.31 -10.86
N ARG A 231 -13.21 -4.25 -11.01
CA ARG A 231 -13.69 -3.46 -9.88
C ARG A 231 -14.47 -4.32 -8.88
N LYS A 232 -15.28 -5.28 -9.34
CA LYS A 232 -15.98 -6.24 -8.47
C LYS A 232 -15.02 -7.20 -7.78
N TYR A 233 -13.99 -7.68 -8.48
CA TYR A 233 -12.92 -8.50 -7.92
C TYR A 233 -12.22 -7.76 -6.77
N ILE A 234 -11.71 -6.55 -7.02
CA ILE A 234 -11.01 -5.78 -5.99
C ILE A 234 -11.92 -5.38 -4.84
N ARG A 235 -13.19 -5.04 -5.11
CA ARG A 235 -14.17 -4.84 -4.04
C ARG A 235 -14.28 -6.05 -3.12
N ASN A 236 -14.25 -7.28 -3.67
CA ASN A 236 -14.30 -8.50 -2.84
C ASN A 236 -12.97 -8.76 -2.12
N VAL A 237 -11.83 -8.43 -2.73
CA VAL A 237 -10.53 -8.48 -2.05
C VAL A 237 -10.57 -7.58 -0.80
N ILE A 238 -10.96 -6.31 -0.93
CA ILE A 238 -10.95 -5.36 0.19
C ILE A 238 -12.06 -5.60 1.23
N ILE A 239 -13.07 -6.44 0.93
CA ILE A 239 -14.05 -6.88 1.95
C ILE A 239 -13.42 -7.92 2.90
N TYR A 240 -12.53 -8.77 2.40
CA TYR A 240 -12.04 -9.94 3.12
C TYR A 240 -10.55 -9.89 3.45
N ALA A 241 -9.78 -9.02 2.80
CA ALA A 241 -8.39 -8.69 3.12
C ALA A 241 -8.33 -7.41 3.98
N GLY A 242 -7.17 -7.12 4.56
CA GLY A 242 -6.96 -5.91 5.35
C GLY A 242 -5.52 -5.85 5.85
N THR A 243 -5.25 -5.07 6.90
CA THR A 243 -3.90 -4.94 7.47
C THR A 243 -3.36 -6.28 7.98
N ILE A 244 -4.21 -7.20 8.46
CA ILE A 244 -3.79 -8.54 8.91
C ILE A 244 -3.19 -9.34 7.76
N SER A 245 -3.89 -9.43 6.62
CA SER A 245 -3.37 -10.19 5.47
C SER A 245 -2.23 -9.46 4.78
N LEU A 246 -2.27 -8.13 4.71
CA LEU A 246 -1.20 -7.31 4.13
C LEU A 246 0.11 -7.43 4.92
N ASP A 247 0.05 -7.39 6.26
CA ASP A 247 1.20 -7.62 7.16
C ASP A 247 1.73 -9.04 7.00
N ALA A 248 0.85 -10.06 6.96
CA ALA A 248 1.24 -11.44 6.76
C ALA A 248 1.88 -11.74 5.39
N GLU A 249 1.60 -10.91 4.36
CA GLU A 249 2.19 -11.01 3.02
C GLU A 249 3.40 -10.09 2.81
N SER A 250 3.87 -9.42 3.86
CA SER A 250 4.94 -8.43 3.80
C SER A 250 6.12 -8.82 4.69
N GLU A 251 7.30 -8.32 4.36
CA GLU A 251 8.54 -8.61 5.10
C GLU A 251 9.19 -7.32 5.56
N PRO A 252 9.73 -7.26 6.80
CA PRO A 252 10.45 -6.09 7.30
C PRO A 252 11.65 -5.71 6.42
N ILE A 253 11.87 -4.41 6.25
CA ILE A 253 13.03 -3.86 5.53
C ILE A 253 13.76 -2.83 6.39
N GLN A 254 14.99 -2.49 6.00
CA GLN A 254 15.75 -1.41 6.63
C GLN A 254 15.39 -0.05 6.01
N ALA A 255 15.47 1.02 6.80
CA ALA A 255 15.19 2.39 6.35
C ALA A 255 15.99 2.81 5.09
N GLY A 256 17.26 2.38 4.99
CA GLY A 256 18.09 2.66 3.82
C GLY A 256 17.65 1.97 2.52
N GLU A 257 16.73 1.01 2.60
CA GLU A 257 16.24 0.22 1.46
C GLU A 257 14.88 0.69 0.92
N ILE A 258 14.28 1.71 1.55
CA ILE A 258 12.93 2.22 1.22
C ILE A 258 12.82 2.54 -0.27
N LYS A 259 11.84 1.97 -0.95
CA LYS A 259 11.45 2.31 -2.31
C LYS A 259 9.96 2.59 -2.38
N ALA A 260 9.53 3.24 -3.46
CA ALA A 260 8.10 3.41 -3.70
C ALA A 260 7.42 2.04 -3.85
N GLY A 261 6.31 1.85 -3.14
CA GLY A 261 5.68 0.55 -2.94
C GLY A 261 6.03 -0.15 -1.63
N ASP A 262 6.95 0.38 -0.84
CA ASP A 262 7.10 -0.08 0.54
C ASP A 262 6.04 0.59 1.43
N LEU A 263 5.79 0.02 2.60
CA LEU A 263 4.73 0.49 3.48
C LEU A 263 5.14 0.41 4.94
N TRP A 264 4.62 1.32 5.75
CA TRP A 264 4.46 1.03 7.17
C TRP A 264 3.13 0.33 7.35
N VAL A 265 3.13 -0.84 7.99
CA VAL A 265 1.93 -1.62 8.28
C VAL A 265 1.98 -2.16 9.70
N GLN A 266 0.86 -2.03 10.40
CA GLN A 266 0.61 -2.70 11.66
C GLN A 266 -0.62 -3.59 11.48
N GLY A 267 -0.38 -4.91 11.35
CA GLY A 267 -1.44 -5.90 11.28
C GLY A 267 -2.31 -5.90 12.53
N GLY A 268 -3.64 -5.87 12.35
CA GLY A 268 -4.57 -5.93 13.47
C GLY A 268 -5.99 -5.46 13.12
N SER A 269 -6.88 -5.53 14.12
CA SER A 269 -8.25 -5.01 14.05
C SER A 269 -8.57 -4.27 15.36
N PRO A 270 -8.26 -2.95 15.46
CA PRO A 270 -7.78 -2.10 14.38
C PRO A 270 -6.28 -2.28 14.09
N GLY A 271 -5.91 -2.14 12.82
CA GLY A 271 -4.54 -1.94 12.36
C GLY A 271 -4.48 -0.67 11.50
N HIS A 272 -3.32 -0.32 10.97
CA HIS A 272 -3.18 0.79 10.02
C HIS A 272 -2.03 0.56 9.05
N CYS A 273 -2.06 1.23 7.90
CA CYS A 273 -0.93 1.28 7.00
C CYS A 273 -0.83 2.59 6.22
N VAL A 274 0.38 2.93 5.81
CA VAL A 274 0.69 4.04 4.89
C VAL A 274 1.67 3.57 3.83
N LEU A 275 1.51 4.06 2.60
CA LEU A 275 2.27 3.65 1.42
C LEU A 275 3.32 4.68 1.05
N VAL A 276 4.54 4.24 0.74
CA VAL A 276 5.56 5.07 0.11
C VAL A 276 5.21 5.25 -1.37
N VAL A 277 4.83 6.46 -1.77
CA VAL A 277 4.34 6.72 -3.14
C VAL A 277 5.39 7.34 -4.06
N ASP A 278 6.47 7.85 -3.50
CA ASP A 278 7.55 8.50 -4.25
C ASP A 278 8.86 8.52 -3.46
N THR A 279 9.98 8.64 -4.16
CA THR A 279 11.32 8.70 -3.57
C THR A 279 12.24 9.65 -4.32
N ALA A 280 13.20 10.22 -3.60
CA ALA A 280 14.32 10.99 -4.13
C ALA A 280 15.61 10.63 -3.38
N ASP A 281 16.74 10.64 -4.08
CA ASP A 281 18.05 10.30 -3.53
C ASP A 281 18.89 11.58 -3.39
N PHE A 282 19.58 11.72 -2.25
CA PHE A 282 20.49 12.84 -2.02
C PHE A 282 21.72 12.73 -2.93
N VAL A 283 22.05 13.83 -3.61
CA VAL A 283 23.23 13.95 -4.47
C VAL A 283 24.18 15.07 -4.04
N GLY A 284 23.85 15.80 -2.95
CA GLY A 284 24.62 16.94 -2.44
C GLY A 284 24.32 18.26 -3.14
N ASP A 285 24.91 19.34 -2.63
CA ASP A 285 24.68 20.73 -3.11
C ASP A 285 25.36 21.03 -4.48
N GLY A 286 25.89 19.99 -5.14
CA GLY A 286 26.73 20.07 -6.33
C GLY A 286 25.99 20.20 -7.67
N GLY A 287 24.96 21.06 -7.73
CA GLY A 287 24.27 21.40 -8.98
C GLY A 287 24.86 22.65 -9.64
N GLY A 288 26.16 22.67 -10.01
CA GLY A 288 26.77 23.85 -10.62
C GLY A 288 28.12 23.63 -11.31
N ARG A 289 28.08 23.61 -12.66
CA ARG A 289 29.17 23.86 -13.64
C ARG A 289 30.32 22.85 -13.77
N ASN A 290 30.26 22.09 -14.87
CA ASN A 290 31.45 21.75 -15.66
C ASN A 290 31.97 23.05 -16.31
N GLU A 291 32.99 23.68 -15.73
CA GLU A 291 33.88 24.59 -16.45
C GLU A 291 35.31 24.10 -16.25
N GLY A 292 36.03 23.95 -17.36
CA GLY A 292 37.34 23.32 -17.42
C GLY A 292 38.41 24.09 -16.66
N GLY A 293 39.33 23.32 -16.08
CA GLY A 293 40.58 23.78 -15.51
C GLY A 293 41.47 22.56 -15.28
N GLU A 294 42.31 22.23 -16.26
CA GLU A 294 43.56 21.52 -15.99
C GLU A 294 44.37 22.40 -15.02
N ASP A 295 44.99 21.78 -14.00
CA ASP A 295 46.29 22.14 -13.39
C ASP A 295 46.35 21.71 -11.91
N GLY A 296 47.42 20.98 -11.53
CA GLY A 296 47.96 21.05 -10.16
C GLY A 296 47.91 19.78 -9.32
N CYS A 297 48.93 18.94 -9.46
CA CYS A 297 49.31 17.89 -8.53
C CYS A 297 49.68 18.45 -7.14
N GLY A 298 49.01 17.95 -6.09
CA GLY A 298 49.31 18.21 -4.68
C GLY A 298 48.82 17.06 -3.80
N ASP A 299 49.77 16.22 -3.38
CA ASP A 299 49.59 15.12 -2.44
C ASP A 299 49.33 15.66 -1.02
N SER A 300 48.11 15.48 -0.54
CA SER A 300 47.80 15.40 0.88
C SER A 300 46.58 14.50 1.05
N GLY A 301 46.78 13.35 1.70
CA GLY A 301 45.75 12.35 1.97
C GLY A 301 44.54 12.91 2.72
N MET A 302 43.49 13.20 1.95
CA MET A 302 42.11 13.07 2.34
C MET A 302 41.46 12.33 1.18
N ALA A 303 40.93 11.14 1.44
CA ALA A 303 40.18 10.36 0.46
C ALA A 303 38.88 11.13 0.13
N GLY A 304 38.98 12.11 -0.76
CA GLY A 304 37.89 12.72 -1.48
C GLY A 304 37.36 11.72 -2.50
N GLY A 305 36.61 10.73 -2.02
CA GLY A 305 35.74 9.96 -2.86
C GLY A 305 34.50 10.81 -3.13
N THR A 306 34.27 11.20 -4.38
CA THR A 306 32.92 11.51 -4.90
C THR A 306 32.10 10.22 -4.98
N GLY A 307 32.05 9.49 -3.87
CA GLY A 307 31.14 8.39 -3.68
C GLY A 307 29.77 9.00 -3.42
N ASN A 308 28.79 8.63 -4.24
CA ASN A 308 27.41 8.50 -3.81
C ASN A 308 27.40 8.16 -2.31
N MET A 309 26.98 9.07 -1.43
CA MET A 309 26.76 8.71 -0.03
C MET A 309 25.53 7.81 -0.04
N PRO A 310 25.68 6.47 0.03
CA PRO A 310 24.53 5.60 -0.04
C PRO A 310 23.73 5.85 1.23
N GLY A 311 22.47 6.28 1.11
CA GLY A 311 21.52 6.13 2.22
C GLY A 311 20.80 7.39 2.71
N ARG A 312 20.98 8.57 2.12
CA ARG A 312 20.07 9.71 2.38
C ARG A 312 18.97 9.74 1.33
N ARG A 313 17.80 9.22 1.69
CA ARG A 313 16.63 9.12 0.81
C ARG A 313 15.48 9.93 1.39
N ALA A 314 14.85 10.74 0.56
CA ALA A 314 13.59 11.37 0.86
C ALA A 314 12.44 10.54 0.25
N PHE A 315 11.29 10.49 0.92
CA PHE A 315 10.12 9.77 0.44
C PHE A 315 8.80 10.49 0.78
N LEU A 316 7.76 10.27 -0.02
CA LEU A 316 6.40 10.74 0.23
C LEU A 316 5.54 9.57 0.72
N LEU A 317 4.65 9.86 1.69
CA LEU A 317 3.69 8.90 2.23
C LEU A 317 2.27 9.23 1.79
N ALA A 318 1.46 8.20 1.55
CA ALA A 318 0.04 8.35 1.29
C ALA A 318 -0.80 7.33 2.05
N GLN A 319 -2.06 7.67 2.33
CA GLN A 319 -2.96 6.80 3.07
C GLN A 319 -4.44 6.99 2.71
N GLY A 320 -5.23 5.96 3.00
CA GLY A 320 -6.65 6.09 3.36
C GLY A 320 -6.80 6.06 4.88
N TYR A 321 -8.02 6.11 5.41
CA TYR A 321 -8.24 6.00 6.86
C TYR A 321 -9.63 5.41 7.19
N MET A 322 -10.00 5.45 8.48
CA MET A 322 -11.32 5.06 8.98
C MET A 322 -12.05 6.28 9.58
N PRO A 323 -13.27 6.63 9.11
CA PRO A 323 -14.03 5.99 8.02
C PRO A 323 -13.34 6.13 6.65
N ALA A 324 -13.82 5.37 5.66
CA ALA A 324 -13.33 5.43 4.30
C ALA A 324 -13.37 6.88 3.79
N GLN A 325 -12.30 7.30 3.16
CA GLN A 325 -12.06 8.68 2.74
C GLN A 325 -11.07 8.70 1.58
N ASP A 326 -10.97 9.85 0.91
CA ASP A 326 -10.08 10.00 -0.23
C ASP A 326 -8.65 9.58 0.13
N PHE A 327 -8.02 8.86 -0.81
CA PHE A 327 -6.61 8.56 -0.73
C PHE A 327 -5.81 9.85 -0.89
N HIS A 328 -4.87 10.14 0.00
CA HIS A 328 -4.16 11.41 0.02
C HIS A 328 -2.70 11.26 0.46
N VAL A 329 -1.85 12.17 -0.01
CA VAL A 329 -0.47 12.34 0.44
C VAL A 329 -0.47 13.01 1.80
N LEU A 330 0.39 12.57 2.70
CA LEU A 330 0.52 13.09 4.06
C LEU A 330 1.45 14.30 4.15
N ASN A 331 1.13 15.24 5.02
CA ASN A 331 2.10 16.22 5.52
C ASN A 331 3.12 15.52 6.44
N ASN A 332 4.35 16.04 6.50
CA ASN A 332 5.33 15.60 7.49
C ASN A 332 5.20 16.45 8.77
N PRO A 333 4.78 15.88 9.92
CA PRO A 333 4.64 16.66 11.15
C PRO A 333 5.98 17.14 11.73
N ALA A 334 7.12 16.60 11.29
CA ALA A 334 8.44 17.08 11.67
C ALA A 334 8.88 18.32 10.86
N HIS A 335 8.36 18.48 9.64
CA HIS A 335 8.70 19.57 8.73
C HIS A 335 7.42 20.18 8.11
N PRO A 336 6.77 21.16 8.77
CA PRO A 336 5.42 21.60 8.41
C PRO A 336 5.23 22.16 6.98
N GLU A 337 6.30 22.64 6.34
CA GLU A 337 6.27 23.17 4.97
C GLU A 337 6.81 22.18 3.92
N ASP A 338 7.31 21.03 4.37
CA ASP A 338 7.95 20.02 3.54
C ASP A 338 7.22 18.67 3.70
N PRO A 339 6.49 18.20 2.68
CA PRO A 339 5.77 16.93 2.76
C PRO A 339 6.69 15.70 2.70
N TRP A 340 7.99 15.88 2.40
CA TRP A 340 8.94 14.78 2.34
C TRP A 340 9.36 14.31 3.73
N TYR A 341 9.43 13.00 3.88
CA TYR A 341 10.05 12.32 5.02
C TYR A 341 11.46 11.87 4.64
N TYR A 342 12.35 11.74 5.61
CA TYR A 342 13.76 11.45 5.37
C TYR A 342 14.19 10.17 6.07
N ALA A 343 14.85 9.27 5.33
CA ALA A 343 15.22 7.94 5.82
C ALA A 343 16.21 7.97 6.98
N ASP A 344 17.08 8.98 7.04
CA ASP A 344 18.04 9.24 8.10
C ASP A 344 17.41 9.88 9.36
N GLU A 345 16.17 10.37 9.26
CA GLU A 345 15.39 10.90 10.37
C GLU A 345 14.42 9.86 10.97
N ILE A 346 14.36 8.66 10.39
CA ILE A 346 13.51 7.58 10.93
C ILE A 346 14.04 7.14 12.29
N GLY A 347 13.28 7.47 13.33
CA GLY A 347 13.37 6.88 14.65
C GLY A 347 12.05 6.22 15.04
N TYR A 348 12.12 5.20 15.91
CA TYR A 348 10.93 4.56 16.46
C TYR A 348 10.66 5.07 17.89
N PRO A 349 9.39 5.36 18.24
CA PRO A 349 8.19 5.24 17.41
C PRO A 349 8.15 6.26 16.25
N PHE A 350 7.83 5.79 15.04
CA PHE A 350 7.83 6.59 13.82
C PHE A 350 6.48 7.29 13.67
N ARG A 351 6.49 8.63 13.75
CA ARG A 351 5.29 9.45 13.72
C ARG A 351 4.98 9.92 12.31
N THR A 352 3.78 9.62 11.84
CA THR A 352 3.15 10.24 10.67
C THR A 352 2.10 11.26 11.11
N ALA A 353 1.47 11.96 10.17
CA ALA A 353 0.45 12.96 10.48
C ALA A 353 -0.71 12.43 11.35
N GLU A 354 -1.14 11.18 11.14
CA GLU A 354 -2.34 10.63 11.80
C GLU A 354 -2.09 9.33 12.58
N TYR A 355 -0.94 8.69 12.40
CA TYR A 355 -0.62 7.42 13.05
C TYR A 355 0.83 7.33 13.50
N THR A 356 1.09 6.51 14.52
CA THR A 356 2.44 6.26 15.03
C THR A 356 2.76 4.79 14.95
N PHE A 357 3.84 4.45 14.27
CA PHE A 357 4.27 3.10 13.98
C PHE A 357 5.43 2.65 14.88
N GLN A 358 5.41 1.38 15.31
CA GLN A 358 6.48 0.79 16.12
C GLN A 358 7.59 0.21 15.24
N GLU A 359 8.74 -0.10 15.85
CA GLU A 359 9.84 -0.78 15.14
C GLU A 359 9.36 -2.11 14.53
N GLY A 360 9.85 -2.45 13.34
CA GLY A 360 9.47 -3.65 12.60
C GLY A 360 8.21 -3.52 11.73
N THR A 361 7.56 -2.36 11.71
CA THR A 361 6.37 -2.10 10.87
C THR A 361 6.70 -1.57 9.48
N LEU A 362 7.94 -1.14 9.23
CA LEU A 362 8.40 -0.79 7.88
C LEU A 362 8.66 -2.08 7.10
N GLN A 363 7.85 -2.34 6.08
CA GLN A 363 7.80 -3.61 5.37
C GLN A 363 7.67 -3.41 3.86
N ARG A 364 7.94 -4.49 3.12
CA ARG A 364 7.77 -4.61 1.69
C ARG A 364 6.81 -5.74 1.38
N TRP A 365 5.78 -5.45 0.58
CA TRP A 365 4.80 -6.46 0.20
C TRP A 365 5.36 -7.44 -0.84
N ASN A 366 5.34 -8.74 -0.55
CA ASN A 366 5.94 -9.74 -1.43
C ASN A 366 5.12 -10.03 -2.69
N GLY A 367 3.83 -9.68 -2.71
CA GLY A 367 2.92 -10.00 -3.80
C GLY A 367 3.19 -9.29 -5.13
N GLY A 368 4.09 -8.29 -5.16
CA GLY A 368 4.28 -7.44 -6.33
C GLY A 368 5.72 -7.11 -6.78
N PHE A 369 6.74 -7.32 -5.94
CA PHE A 369 8.08 -6.74 -6.17
C PHE A 369 9.22 -7.75 -6.38
N ALA A 370 8.92 -9.00 -6.72
CA ALA A 370 9.94 -9.85 -7.32
C ALA A 370 10.23 -9.33 -8.75
N GLU A 371 11.08 -8.30 -8.84
CA GLU A 371 11.92 -8.04 -10.01
C GLU A 371 13.21 -8.84 -9.89
#